data_AF-A0AB35YA03-F1
#
_entry.id   AF-A0AB35YA03-F1
#
_cell.length_a   1.000
_cell.length_b   1.000
_cell.length_c   1.000
_cell.angle_alpha   90.00
_cell.angle_beta   90.00
_cell.angle_gamma   90.00
#
_symmetry.space_group_name_H-M   'P 1'
#
loop_
_entity.id
_entity.type
_entity.pdbx_description
1 polymer ?
#
loop_
_entity_poly.entity_id
_entity_poly.type
_entity_poly.pdbx_seq_one_letter_code
_entity_poly.pdbx_strand_id
1 'polypeptide(L)'
;MQISILLAQQIAQLFLILIMGYAVVKAGLLKASDSKVLSVVMVYLVTPCVIINAFQINDTPEIRKGLLYSMAIAAAIHVVLLGISALLSRPLKLDAVEQVNVIYSNAAALVIPLVRALLGDEYVIYSCAFIIVQLILLWTHASSLLQGDRALDWKKVFSNINMIAIAAGALLYWFRVALPAPLQNTMSTMGDMIGPMGMLLAGMAIAEKPLRDVFCTQKKNTS
;
A
#
# COMPACT_ATOMS: atom_id res chain seq x y z
N MET A 1 -18.35 16.59 10.24
CA MET A 1 -19.35 15.57 9.83
C MET A 1 -19.14 15.07 8.39
N GLN A 2 -18.84 15.95 7.42
CA GLN A 2 -18.59 15.55 6.02
C GLN A 2 -17.42 14.58 5.84
N ILE A 3 -16.31 14.77 6.56
CA ILE A 3 -15.11 13.90 6.49
C ILE A 3 -15.43 12.46 6.90
N SER A 4 -16.12 12.30 8.03
CA SER A 4 -16.49 10.99 8.55
C SER A 4 -17.42 10.25 7.58
N ILE A 5 -18.32 10.98 6.91
CA ILE A 5 -19.20 10.43 5.88
C ILE A 5 -18.38 10.02 4.64
N LEU A 6 -17.45 10.86 4.17
CA LEU A 6 -16.58 10.54 3.04
C LEU A 6 -15.75 9.28 3.31
N LEU A 7 -15.14 9.19 4.50
CA LEU A 7 -14.40 8.02 4.92
C LEU A 7 -15.29 6.78 5.01
N ALA A 8 -16.48 6.90 5.60
CA ALA A 8 -17.44 5.80 5.69
C ALA A 8 -17.86 5.30 4.29
N GLN A 9 -18.11 6.22 3.35
CA GLN A 9 -18.42 5.88 1.96
C GLN A 9 -17.25 5.14 1.30
N GLN A 10 -16.02 5.64 1.45
CA GLN A 10 -14.84 5.00 0.87
C GLN A 10 -14.60 3.60 1.45
N ILE A 11 -14.75 3.45 2.77
CA ILE A 11 -14.66 2.16 3.45
C ILE A 11 -15.76 1.22 2.93
N ALA A 12 -17.01 1.69 2.86
CA ALA A 12 -18.12 0.89 2.34
C ALA A 12 -17.86 0.43 0.89
N GLN A 13 -17.34 1.29 0.02
CA GLN A 13 -16.96 0.93 -1.35
C GLN A 13 -15.90 -0.18 -1.38
N LEU A 14 -14.84 -0.06 -0.56
CA LEU A 14 -13.81 -1.10 -0.44
C LEU A 14 -14.38 -2.44 0.05
N PHE A 15 -15.30 -2.42 1.02
CA PHE A 15 -16.00 -3.62 1.47
C PHE A 15 -16.91 -4.24 0.40
N LEU A 16 -17.63 -3.43 -0.38
CA LEU A 16 -18.41 -3.92 -1.50
C LEU A 16 -17.52 -4.62 -2.54
N ILE A 17 -16.34 -4.07 -2.83
CA ILE A 17 -15.37 -4.70 -3.73
C ILE A 17 -14.83 -6.01 -3.18
N LEU A 18 -14.58 -6.08 -1.87
CA LEU A 18 -14.22 -7.33 -1.20
C LEU A 18 -15.33 -8.39 -1.37
N ILE A 19 -16.60 -8.02 -1.17
CA ILE A 19 -17.73 -8.92 -1.35
C ILE A 19 -17.84 -9.38 -2.81
N MET A 20 -17.60 -8.49 -3.78
CA MET A 20 -17.56 -8.86 -5.19
C MET A 20 -16.47 -9.90 -5.48
N GLY A 21 -15.25 -9.72 -4.93
CA GLY A 21 -14.17 -10.69 -5.06
C GLY A 21 -14.52 -12.07 -4.49
N TYR A 22 -15.18 -12.09 -3.33
CA TYR A 22 -15.69 -13.31 -2.73
C TYR A 22 -16.77 -13.98 -3.58
N ALA A 23 -17.73 -13.20 -4.08
CA ALA A 23 -18.87 -13.69 -4.85
C ALA A 23 -18.43 -14.33 -6.17
N VAL A 24 -17.47 -13.72 -6.88
CA VAL A 24 -16.98 -14.25 -8.17
C VAL A 24 -16.30 -15.61 -8.00
N VAL A 25 -15.59 -15.84 -6.91
CA VAL A 25 -15.01 -17.16 -6.60
C VAL A 25 -16.08 -18.17 -6.19
N LYS A 26 -17.05 -17.76 -5.35
CA LYS A 26 -18.16 -18.64 -4.94
C LYS A 26 -19.11 -19.00 -6.08
N ALA A 27 -19.29 -18.11 -7.05
CA ALA A 27 -20.04 -18.37 -8.27
C ALA A 27 -19.31 -19.32 -9.23
N GLY A 28 -18.05 -19.68 -8.94
CA GLY A 28 -17.24 -20.55 -9.80
C GLY A 28 -16.70 -19.88 -11.06
N LEU A 29 -16.86 -18.55 -11.20
CA LEU A 29 -16.36 -17.79 -12.34
C LEU A 29 -14.83 -17.63 -12.30
N LEU A 30 -14.26 -17.50 -11.09
CA LEU A 30 -12.83 -17.53 -10.85
C LEU A 30 -12.49 -18.56 -9.79
N LYS A 31 -11.25 -19.04 -9.81
CA LYS A 31 -10.68 -19.86 -8.74
C LYS A 31 -9.91 -18.98 -7.77
N ALA A 32 -9.81 -19.40 -6.51
CA ALA A 32 -8.95 -18.74 -5.53
C ALA A 32 -7.49 -18.67 -6.01
N SER A 33 -7.01 -19.68 -6.76
CA SER A 33 -5.69 -19.69 -7.38
C SER A 33 -5.45 -18.55 -8.37
N ASP A 34 -6.50 -18.03 -9.01
CA ASP A 34 -6.39 -16.96 -10.01
C ASP A 34 -6.05 -15.62 -9.35
N SER A 35 -6.25 -15.49 -8.03
CA SER A 35 -5.78 -14.34 -7.24
C SER A 35 -4.26 -14.14 -7.35
N LYS A 36 -3.49 -15.21 -7.59
CA LYS A 36 -2.05 -15.12 -7.81
C LYS A 36 -1.73 -14.36 -9.10
N VAL A 37 -2.46 -14.62 -10.18
CA VAL A 37 -2.28 -13.93 -11.47
C VAL A 37 -2.60 -12.45 -11.32
N LEU A 38 -3.72 -12.14 -10.65
CA LEU A 38 -4.13 -10.77 -10.41
C LEU A 38 -3.18 -10.03 -9.46
N SER A 39 -2.60 -10.72 -8.47
CA SER A 39 -1.53 -10.17 -7.62
C SER A 39 -0.27 -9.86 -8.41
N VAL A 40 0.10 -10.68 -9.40
CA VAL A 40 1.23 -10.37 -10.29
C VAL A 40 0.99 -9.08 -11.05
N VAL A 41 -0.21 -8.87 -11.60
CA VAL A 41 -0.57 -7.60 -12.24
C VAL A 41 -0.48 -6.43 -11.25
N MET A 42 -0.98 -6.62 -10.03
CA MET A 42 -0.92 -5.59 -8.99
C MET A 42 0.52 -5.21 -8.64
N VAL A 43 1.40 -6.19 -8.43
CA VAL A 43 2.78 -5.98 -7.96
C VAL A 43 3.72 -5.51 -9.08
N TYR A 44 3.55 -6.01 -10.30
CA TYR A 44 4.47 -5.73 -11.41
C TYR A 44 4.00 -4.61 -12.35
N LEU A 45 2.73 -4.22 -12.31
CA LEU A 45 2.21 -3.18 -13.19
C LEU A 45 1.62 -2.01 -12.39
N VAL A 46 0.63 -2.28 -11.53
CA VAL A 46 -0.06 -1.22 -10.78
C VAL A 46 0.86 -0.54 -9.77
N THR A 47 1.61 -1.31 -8.98
CA THR A 47 2.49 -0.76 -7.94
C THR A 47 3.58 0.14 -8.54
N PRO A 48 4.30 -0.24 -9.62
CA PRO A 48 5.22 0.66 -10.30
C PRO A 48 4.59 1.96 -10.79
N CYS A 49 3.36 1.91 -11.33
CA CYS A 49 2.64 3.10 -11.75
C CYS A 49 2.35 4.05 -10.57
N VAL A 50 1.89 3.52 -9.43
CA VAL A 50 1.68 4.31 -8.20
C VAL A 50 2.97 4.98 -7.75
N ILE A 51 4.07 4.23 -7.72
CA ILE A 51 5.37 4.73 -7.30
C ILE A 51 5.82 5.88 -8.20
N ILE A 52 5.84 5.67 -9.53
CA ILE A 52 6.27 6.69 -10.48
C ILE A 52 5.38 7.93 -10.36
N ASN A 53 4.06 7.74 -10.28
CA ASN A 53 3.11 8.84 -10.13
C ASN A 53 3.36 9.65 -8.84
N ALA A 54 3.72 8.98 -7.74
CA ALA A 54 4.03 9.65 -6.47
C ALA A 54 5.27 10.56 -6.55
N PHE A 55 6.16 10.37 -7.52
CA PHE A 55 7.31 11.25 -7.77
C PHE A 55 7.03 12.35 -8.83
N GLN A 56 5.88 12.31 -9.51
CA GLN A 56 5.50 13.28 -10.55
C GLN A 56 4.78 14.49 -9.95
N ILE A 57 5.46 15.20 -9.05
CA ILE A 57 4.95 16.38 -8.38
C ILE A 57 5.62 17.64 -8.92
N ASN A 58 4.90 18.76 -9.00
CA ASN A 58 5.44 20.03 -9.46
C ASN A 58 6.60 20.49 -8.56
N ASP A 59 7.79 20.73 -9.11
CA ASP A 59 8.96 21.16 -8.32
C ASP A 59 8.95 22.67 -8.09
N THR A 60 8.23 23.12 -7.05
CA THR A 60 8.33 24.50 -6.53
C THR A 60 9.19 24.58 -5.27
N PRO A 61 9.81 25.73 -4.96
CA PRO A 61 10.62 25.90 -3.75
C PRO A 61 9.87 25.58 -2.44
N GLU A 62 8.57 25.89 -2.38
CA GLU A 62 7.68 25.58 -1.26
C GLU A 62 7.48 24.07 -1.14
N ILE A 63 7.22 23.41 -2.27
CA ILE A 63 7.06 21.96 -2.38
C ILE A 63 8.31 21.22 -1.92
N ARG A 64 9.51 21.68 -2.29
CA ARG A 64 10.76 21.02 -1.91
C ARG A 64 11.00 21.05 -0.40
N LYS A 65 10.70 22.19 0.24
CA LYS A 65 10.75 22.31 1.71
C LYS A 65 9.66 21.45 2.35
N GLY A 66 8.43 21.53 1.84
CA GLY A 66 7.30 20.73 2.30
C GLY A 66 7.57 19.22 2.22
N LEU A 67 8.15 18.75 1.12
CA LEU A 67 8.51 17.34 0.89
C LEU A 67 9.54 16.86 1.91
N LEU A 68 10.59 17.66 2.18
CA LEU A 68 11.61 17.31 3.19
C LEU A 68 11.01 17.19 4.60
N TYR A 69 10.22 18.18 5.02
CA TYR A 69 9.52 18.13 6.31
C TYR A 69 8.56 16.93 6.39
N SER A 70 7.82 16.68 5.31
CA SER A 70 6.86 15.56 5.24
C SER A 70 7.54 14.22 5.33
N MET A 71 8.67 14.03 4.64
CA MET A 71 9.45 12.81 4.71
C MET A 71 10.02 12.60 6.11
N ALA A 72 10.52 13.66 6.77
CA ALA A 72 11.00 13.57 8.15
C ALA A 72 9.89 13.17 9.13
N ILE A 73 8.71 13.79 9.02
CA ILE A 73 7.53 13.46 9.83
C ILE A 73 7.06 12.03 9.53
N ALA A 74 6.97 11.65 8.26
CA ALA A 74 6.57 10.31 7.85
C ALA A 74 7.53 9.24 8.38
N ALA A 75 8.84 9.49 8.31
CA ALA A 75 9.85 8.60 8.89
C ALA A 75 9.71 8.50 10.42
N ALA A 76 9.53 9.63 11.11
CA ALA A 76 9.32 9.66 12.56
C ALA A 76 8.09 8.86 12.98
N ILE A 77 6.95 9.02 12.28
CA ILE A 77 5.73 8.25 12.53
C ILE A 77 5.98 6.75 12.34
N HIS A 78 6.66 6.34 11.26
CA HIS A 78 6.97 4.93 11.03
C HIS A 78 7.93 4.37 12.09
N VAL A 79 8.88 5.15 12.59
CA VAL A 79 9.75 4.74 13.71
C VAL A 79 8.92 4.53 14.98
N VAL A 80 7.96 5.39 15.26
CA VAL A 80 7.02 5.22 16.39
C VAL A 80 6.19 3.95 16.20
N LEU A 81 5.62 3.72 15.01
CA LEU A 81 4.83 2.52 14.71
C LEU A 81 5.67 1.24 14.81
N LEU A 82 6.93 1.27 14.38
CA LEU A 82 7.88 0.17 14.57
C LEU A 82 8.14 -0.08 16.06
N GLY A 83 8.33 0.97 16.86
CA GLY A 83 8.51 0.87 18.31
C GLY A 83 7.28 0.30 19.03
N ILE A 84 6.08 0.77 18.66
CA ILE A 84 4.81 0.23 19.17
C ILE A 84 4.66 -1.23 18.79
N SER A 85 4.88 -1.58 17.51
CA SER A 85 4.81 -2.96 17.03
C SER A 85 5.81 -3.85 17.78
N ALA A 86 7.05 -3.41 17.97
CA ALA A 86 8.05 -4.14 18.74
C ALA A 86 7.64 -4.34 20.21
N LEU A 87 7.07 -3.31 20.85
CA LEU A 87 6.59 -3.39 22.25
C LEU A 87 5.37 -4.31 22.39
N LEU A 88 4.43 -4.27 21.44
CA LEU A 88 3.19 -5.06 21.46
C LEU A 88 3.38 -6.48 20.91
N SER A 89 4.42 -6.73 20.10
CA SER A 89 4.66 -8.02 19.45
C SER A 89 4.77 -9.17 20.44
N ARG A 90 5.51 -8.97 21.54
CA ARG A 90 5.71 -9.97 22.60
C ARG A 90 4.46 -10.20 23.46
N PRO A 91 3.81 -9.18 24.06
CA PRO A 91 2.65 -9.39 24.91
C PRO A 91 1.44 -9.92 24.15
N LEU A 92 1.24 -9.51 22.88
CA LEU A 92 0.10 -9.97 22.07
C LEU A 92 0.42 -11.18 21.19
N LYS A 93 1.67 -11.66 21.21
CA LYS A 93 2.20 -12.71 20.33
C LYS A 93 1.78 -12.47 18.88
N LEU A 94 2.18 -11.30 18.35
CA LEU A 94 1.83 -10.88 16.99
C LEU A 94 2.66 -11.66 15.97
N ASP A 95 2.00 -12.28 15.00
CA ASP A 95 2.71 -12.90 13.88
C ASP A 95 3.29 -11.83 12.91
N ALA A 96 4.09 -12.26 11.94
CA ALA A 96 4.72 -11.34 10.97
C ALA A 96 3.67 -10.54 10.16
N VAL A 97 2.52 -11.15 9.84
CA VAL A 97 1.45 -10.52 9.06
C VAL A 97 0.73 -9.47 9.92
N GLU A 98 0.43 -9.78 11.18
CA GLU A 98 -0.16 -8.88 12.16
C GLU A 98 0.77 -7.67 12.41
N GLN A 99 2.07 -7.90 12.61
CA GLN A 99 3.05 -6.82 12.78
C GLN A 99 3.13 -5.91 11.55
N VAL A 100 3.16 -6.49 10.34
CA VAL A 100 3.14 -5.72 9.09
C VAL A 100 1.87 -4.89 8.97
N ASN A 101 0.70 -5.43 9.32
CA ASN A 101 -0.57 -4.68 9.26
C ASN A 101 -0.65 -3.53 10.28
N VAL A 102 -0.04 -3.69 11.46
CA VAL A 102 0.04 -2.62 12.48
C VAL A 102 0.92 -1.46 11.98
N ILE A 103 2.05 -1.76 11.34
CA ILE A 103 3.02 -0.74 10.89
C ILE A 103 2.59 -0.12 9.54
N TYR A 104 2.15 -0.95 8.60
CA TYR A 104 1.90 -0.59 7.20
C TYR A 104 0.42 -0.75 6.86
N SER A 105 -0.44 -0.01 7.56
CA SER A 105 -1.86 -0.02 7.26
C SER A 105 -2.12 0.41 5.80
N ASN A 106 -3.18 -0.14 5.18
CA ASN A 106 -3.60 0.30 3.85
C ASN A 106 -4.15 1.75 3.84
N ALA A 107 -4.20 2.40 5.01
CA ALA A 107 -4.74 3.74 5.17
C ALA A 107 -4.06 4.75 4.23
N ALA A 108 -2.81 4.51 3.82
CA ALA A 108 -2.13 5.33 2.82
C ALA A 108 -2.91 5.49 1.49
N ALA A 109 -3.64 4.45 1.06
CA ALA A 109 -4.50 4.53 -0.12
C ALA A 109 -5.76 5.40 0.11
N LEU A 110 -6.20 5.55 1.37
CA LEU A 110 -7.30 6.42 1.78
C LEU A 110 -6.85 7.85 2.09
N VAL A 111 -5.55 8.05 2.37
CA VAL A 111 -4.99 9.37 2.73
C VAL A 111 -5.04 10.35 1.56
N ILE A 112 -4.76 9.94 0.32
CA ILE A 112 -4.83 10.87 -0.84
C ILE A 112 -6.25 11.41 -1.04
N PRO A 113 -7.30 10.58 -1.20
CA PRO A 113 -8.68 11.08 -1.33
C PRO A 113 -9.11 11.95 -0.15
N LEU A 114 -8.70 11.57 1.06
CA LEU A 114 -9.03 12.30 2.28
C LEU A 114 -8.39 13.70 2.31
N VAL A 115 -7.08 13.78 2.08
CA VAL A 115 -6.33 15.06 2.05
C VAL A 115 -6.86 15.94 0.92
N ARG A 116 -7.13 15.36 -0.24
CA ARG A 116 -7.73 16.05 -1.37
C ARG A 116 -9.07 16.68 -1.03
N ALA A 117 -9.95 15.94 -0.38
CA ALA A 117 -11.27 16.42 -0.01
C ALA A 117 -11.27 17.44 1.14
N LEU A 118 -10.24 17.40 2.00
CA LEU A 118 -10.15 18.24 3.20
C LEU A 118 -9.37 19.52 3.03
N LEU A 119 -8.21 19.38 2.42
CA LEU A 119 -7.20 20.42 2.35
C LEU A 119 -7.06 20.94 0.91
N GLY A 120 -7.48 20.16 -0.09
CA GLY A 120 -7.37 20.50 -1.51
C GLY A 120 -6.18 19.83 -2.19
N ASP A 121 -6.15 19.95 -3.52
CA ASP A 121 -5.17 19.26 -4.37
C ASP A 121 -3.71 19.65 -4.04
N GLU A 122 -3.49 20.87 -3.58
CA GLU A 122 -2.17 21.40 -3.22
C GLU A 122 -1.53 20.68 -2.03
N TYR A 123 -2.32 20.04 -1.17
CA TYR A 123 -1.80 19.30 -0.01
C TYR A 123 -1.59 17.81 -0.29
N VAL A 124 -1.96 17.31 -1.47
CA VAL A 124 -1.74 15.90 -1.86
C VAL A 124 -0.25 15.56 -1.84
N ILE A 125 0.63 16.55 -2.04
CA ILE A 125 2.08 16.38 -1.96
C ILE A 125 2.57 15.82 -0.62
N TYR A 126 1.96 16.24 0.50
CA TYR A 126 2.32 15.75 1.84
C TYR A 126 2.00 14.26 1.97
N SER A 127 0.91 13.80 1.34
CA SER A 127 0.52 12.39 1.25
C SER A 127 1.48 11.57 0.39
N CYS A 128 1.95 12.14 -0.73
CA CYS A 128 2.93 11.47 -1.59
C CYS A 128 4.24 11.19 -0.85
N ALA A 129 4.71 12.13 -0.02
CA ALA A 129 5.90 11.93 0.81
C ALA A 129 5.75 10.75 1.77
N PHE A 130 4.59 10.64 2.43
CA PHE A 130 4.27 9.53 3.31
C PHE A 130 4.24 8.19 2.55
N ILE A 131 3.60 8.18 1.38
CA ILE A 131 3.52 7.01 0.49
C ILE A 131 4.92 6.54 0.06
N ILE A 132 5.82 7.45 -0.32
CA ILE A 132 7.20 7.13 -0.70
C ILE A 132 7.93 6.43 0.47
N VAL A 133 7.89 7.02 1.67
CA VAL A 133 8.53 6.43 2.86
C VAL A 133 7.94 5.05 3.17
N GLN A 134 6.61 4.94 3.15
CA GLN A 134 5.92 3.67 3.38
C GLN A 134 6.30 2.61 2.34
N LEU A 135 6.37 2.96 1.06
CA LEU A 135 6.75 2.04 -0.02
C LEU A 135 8.16 1.49 0.14
N ILE A 136 9.13 2.36 0.49
CA ILE A 136 10.51 1.94 0.77
C ILE A 136 10.51 0.95 1.94
N LEU A 137 9.82 1.25 3.03
CA LEU A 137 9.77 0.39 4.21
C LEU A 137 9.00 -0.93 3.95
N LEU A 138 7.94 -0.89 3.14
CA LEU A 138 7.18 -2.07 2.75
C LEU A 138 8.04 -3.05 1.95
N TRP A 139 8.81 -2.54 0.99
CA TRP A 139 9.66 -3.38 0.14
C TRP A 139 11.01 -3.78 0.78
N THR A 140 11.39 -3.15 1.89
CA THR A 140 12.60 -3.51 2.65
C THR A 140 12.25 -4.29 3.92
N HIS A 141 11.73 -3.60 4.94
CA HIS A 141 11.43 -4.19 6.24
C HIS A 141 10.24 -5.16 6.21
N ALA A 142 9.09 -4.77 5.65
CA ALA A 142 7.92 -5.66 5.63
C ALA A 142 8.19 -6.92 4.81
N SER A 143 8.83 -6.77 3.65
CA SER A 143 9.25 -7.89 2.82
C SER A 143 10.23 -8.82 3.54
N SER A 144 11.19 -8.27 4.30
CA SER A 144 12.08 -9.07 5.14
C SER A 144 11.33 -9.85 6.21
N LEU A 145 10.43 -9.17 6.93
CA LEU A 145 9.70 -9.74 8.05
C LEU A 145 8.77 -10.88 7.59
N LEU A 146 8.13 -10.73 6.43
CA LEU A 146 7.26 -11.75 5.83
C LEU A 146 8.03 -12.94 5.24
N GLN A 147 9.31 -12.77 4.87
CA GLN A 147 10.15 -13.84 4.35
C GLN A 147 10.80 -14.71 5.46
N GLY A 148 10.84 -14.23 6.71
CA GLY A 148 11.39 -14.95 7.87
C GLY A 148 12.92 -15.12 7.83
N ASP A 149 13.43 -16.21 8.40
CA ASP A 149 14.89 -16.54 8.50
C ASP A 149 15.59 -16.82 7.15
N ARG A 150 14.91 -16.63 6.01
CA ARG A 150 15.60 -16.60 4.72
C ARG A 150 16.43 -15.33 4.66
N ALA A 151 17.75 -15.47 4.71
CA ALA A 151 18.69 -14.38 4.52
C ALA A 151 18.22 -13.47 3.38
N LEU A 152 18.09 -12.17 3.68
CA LEU A 152 17.69 -11.17 2.70
C LEU A 152 18.60 -11.26 1.49
N ASP A 153 18.05 -11.78 0.40
CA ASP A 153 18.73 -11.78 -0.88
C ASP A 153 18.67 -10.36 -1.43
N TRP A 154 19.61 -9.52 -0.97
CA TRP A 154 19.68 -8.12 -1.33
C TRP A 154 19.65 -7.91 -2.85
N LYS A 155 20.17 -8.87 -3.64
CA LYS A 155 20.06 -8.83 -5.11
C LYS A 155 18.60 -8.93 -5.57
N LYS A 156 17.78 -9.78 -4.96
CA LYS A 156 16.34 -9.87 -5.26
C LYS A 156 15.56 -8.67 -4.77
N VAL A 157 15.95 -8.07 -3.65
CA VAL A 157 15.34 -6.84 -3.14
C VAL A 157 15.63 -5.67 -4.09
N PHE A 158 16.89 -5.45 -4.47
CA PHE A 158 17.26 -4.37 -5.39
C PHE A 158 16.80 -4.61 -6.83
N SER A 159 16.73 -5.87 -7.29
CA SER A 159 16.18 -6.22 -8.60
C SER A 159 14.64 -6.25 -8.62
N ASN A 160 13.98 -5.97 -7.49
CA ASN A 160 12.53 -5.88 -7.45
C ASN A 160 12.06 -4.71 -8.31
N ILE A 161 11.10 -4.97 -9.20
CA ILE A 161 10.53 -3.96 -10.10
C ILE A 161 10.05 -2.71 -9.36
N ASN A 162 9.59 -2.86 -8.12
CA ASN A 162 9.14 -1.73 -7.30
C ASN A 162 10.31 -0.89 -6.77
N MET A 163 11.44 -1.49 -6.44
CA MET A 163 12.66 -0.75 -6.07
C MET A 163 13.24 -0.02 -7.29
N ILE A 164 13.20 -0.66 -8.46
CA ILE A 164 13.57 -0.02 -9.73
C ILE A 164 12.63 1.15 -10.04
N ALA A 165 11.32 1.00 -9.83
CA ALA A 165 10.35 2.08 -9.99
C ALA A 165 10.59 3.24 -9.02
N ILE A 166 10.97 2.97 -7.77
CA ILE A 166 11.34 4.00 -6.79
C ILE A 166 12.56 4.77 -7.29
N ALA A 167 13.61 4.06 -7.73
CA ALA A 167 14.80 4.69 -8.28
C ALA A 167 14.49 5.52 -9.54
N ALA A 168 13.70 4.98 -10.46
CA ALA A 168 13.28 5.68 -11.68
C ALA A 168 12.46 6.94 -11.35
N GLY A 169 11.49 6.84 -10.45
CA GLY A 169 10.69 7.98 -9.99
C GLY A 169 11.54 9.05 -9.33
N ALA A 170 12.46 8.66 -8.44
CA ALA A 170 13.39 9.59 -7.79
C ALA A 170 14.31 10.29 -8.81
N LEU A 171 14.80 9.58 -9.84
CA LEU A 171 15.60 10.17 -10.91
C LEU A 171 14.77 11.16 -11.76
N LEU A 172 13.54 10.79 -12.14
CA LEU A 172 12.64 11.68 -12.86
C LEU A 172 12.41 12.99 -12.09
N TYR A 173 12.16 12.88 -10.77
CA TYR A 173 12.02 14.05 -9.89
C TYR A 173 13.32 14.87 -9.83
N TRP A 174 14.47 14.22 -9.65
CA TRP A 174 15.78 14.90 -9.55
C TRP A 174 16.16 15.66 -10.83
N PHE A 175 15.95 15.06 -11.99
CA PHE A 175 16.20 15.67 -13.29
C PHE A 175 15.09 16.63 -13.74
N ARG A 176 14.03 16.80 -12.93
CA ARG A 176 12.86 17.64 -13.26
C ARG A 176 12.17 17.23 -14.56
N VAL A 177 12.16 15.93 -14.85
CA VAL A 177 11.49 15.38 -16.02
C VAL A 177 10.03 15.10 -15.64
N ALA A 178 9.16 16.03 -16.03
CA ALA A 178 7.72 15.81 -15.97
C ALA A 178 7.28 14.89 -17.11
N LEU A 179 6.52 13.85 -16.79
CA LEU A 179 5.90 12.99 -17.77
C LEU A 179 4.84 13.79 -18.55
N PRO A 180 4.70 13.58 -19.87
CA PRO A 180 3.63 14.19 -20.64
C PRO A 180 2.26 13.72 -20.11
N ALA A 181 1.25 14.59 -20.22
CA ALA A 181 -0.08 14.37 -19.65
C ALA A 181 -0.69 12.98 -19.94
N PRO A 182 -0.58 12.39 -21.15
CA PRO A 182 -1.09 11.04 -21.39
C PRO A 182 -0.44 9.97 -20.50
N LEU A 183 0.87 10.07 -20.26
CA LEU A 183 1.60 9.12 -19.41
C LEU A 183 1.26 9.33 -17.93
N GLN A 184 1.24 10.57 -17.46
CA GLN A 184 0.88 10.87 -16.07
C GLN A 184 -0.56 10.44 -15.74
N ASN A 185 -1.51 10.75 -16.62
CA ASN A 185 -2.90 10.31 -16.47
C ASN A 185 -3.01 8.78 -16.46
N THR A 186 -2.26 8.09 -17.33
CA THR A 186 -2.20 6.62 -17.33
C THR A 186 -1.66 6.09 -15.99
N MET A 187 -0.55 6.64 -15.48
CA MET A 187 0.01 6.23 -14.19
C MET A 187 -0.98 6.48 -13.03
N SER A 188 -1.70 7.60 -13.06
CA SER A 188 -2.73 7.92 -12.07
C SER A 188 -3.90 6.94 -12.13
N THR A 189 -4.47 6.67 -13.31
CA THR A 189 -5.58 5.71 -13.48
C THR A 189 -5.17 4.30 -13.05
N MET A 190 -3.96 3.88 -13.41
CA MET A 190 -3.42 2.61 -12.92
C MET A 190 -3.27 2.63 -11.41
N GLY A 191 -2.85 3.74 -10.83
CA GLY A 191 -2.68 3.89 -9.39
C GLY A 191 -3.98 3.84 -8.59
N ASP A 192 -5.07 4.38 -9.14
CA ASP A 192 -6.40 4.34 -8.50
C ASP A 192 -6.92 2.90 -8.32
N MET A 193 -6.38 1.94 -9.09
CA MET A 193 -6.73 0.52 -8.94
C MET A 193 -6.11 -0.16 -7.71
N ILE A 194 -5.11 0.44 -7.05
CA ILE A 194 -4.39 -0.24 -5.95
C ILE A 194 -5.32 -0.63 -4.79
N GLY A 195 -6.25 0.25 -4.43
CA GLY A 195 -7.25 -0.01 -3.38
C GLY A 195 -8.26 -1.09 -3.80
N PRO A 196 -9.01 -0.89 -4.91
CA PRO A 196 -9.96 -1.86 -5.44
C PRO A 196 -9.37 -3.25 -5.68
N MET A 197 -8.21 -3.35 -6.35
CA MET A 197 -7.57 -4.64 -6.61
C MET A 197 -7.15 -5.34 -5.32
N GLY A 198 -6.62 -4.60 -4.35
CA GLY A 198 -6.25 -5.16 -3.05
C GLY A 198 -7.46 -5.76 -2.32
N MET A 199 -8.60 -5.08 -2.33
CA MET A 199 -9.83 -5.59 -1.71
C MET A 199 -10.44 -6.76 -2.48
N LEU A 200 -10.39 -6.73 -3.82
CA LEU A 200 -10.86 -7.83 -4.66
C LEU A 200 -10.05 -9.10 -4.38
N LEU A 201 -8.72 -8.99 -4.35
CA LEU A 201 -7.81 -10.09 -4.01
C LEU A 201 -8.06 -10.63 -2.60
N ALA A 202 -8.28 -9.73 -1.62
CA ALA A 202 -8.65 -10.15 -0.26
C ALA A 202 -9.97 -10.94 -0.24
N GLY A 203 -10.99 -10.49 -0.98
CA GLY A 203 -12.25 -11.21 -1.13
C GLY A 203 -12.09 -12.59 -1.75
N MET A 204 -11.27 -12.70 -2.81
CA MET A 204 -10.95 -13.98 -3.44
C MET A 204 -10.22 -14.93 -2.48
N ALA A 205 -9.28 -14.44 -1.69
CA ALA A 205 -8.55 -15.23 -0.70
C ALA A 205 -9.46 -15.71 0.45
N ILE A 206 -10.41 -14.88 0.89
CA ILE A 206 -11.41 -15.26 1.90
C ILE A 206 -12.31 -16.39 1.37
N ALA A 207 -12.64 -16.39 0.08
CA ALA A 207 -13.51 -17.41 -0.52
C ALA A 207 -12.91 -18.82 -0.54
N GLU A 208 -11.58 -18.94 -0.45
CA GLU A 208 -10.85 -20.21 -0.38
C GLU A 208 -11.03 -20.93 0.95
N LYS A 209 -11.23 -20.18 2.04
CA LYS A 209 -11.39 -20.75 3.38
C LYS A 209 -12.86 -20.89 3.79
N PRO A 210 -13.21 -21.88 4.62
CA PRO A 210 -14.52 -21.90 5.27
C PRO A 210 -14.70 -20.62 6.08
N LEU A 211 -15.82 -19.91 5.94
CA LEU A 211 -16.08 -18.67 6.72
C LEU A 211 -15.97 -18.90 8.23
N ARG A 212 -16.34 -20.10 8.71
CA ARG A 212 -16.11 -20.52 10.10
C ARG A 212 -14.63 -20.46 10.52
N ASP A 213 -13.70 -20.80 9.64
CA ASP A 213 -12.27 -20.77 9.94
C ASP A 213 -11.71 -19.35 9.83
N VAL A 214 -12.39 -18.44 9.13
CA VAL A 214 -12.05 -17.02 9.06
C VAL A 214 -12.46 -16.29 10.34
N PHE A 215 -13.64 -16.62 10.90
CA PHE A 215 -14.16 -15.98 12.12
C PHE A 215 -13.81 -16.72 13.41
N CYS A 216 -13.51 -18.03 13.34
CA CYS A 216 -13.25 -18.87 14.52
C CYS A 216 -11.83 -19.46 14.54
N THR A 217 -10.86 -18.90 13.81
CA THR A 217 -9.46 -19.29 13.96
C THR A 217 -9.00 -19.12 15.41
N GLN A 218 -8.83 -20.23 16.15
CA GLN A 218 -8.10 -20.22 17.40
C GLN A 218 -6.62 -19.96 17.09
N LYS A 219 -6.00 -18.98 17.77
CA LYS A 219 -4.55 -18.72 17.68
C LYS A 219 -3.82 -20.02 17.98
N LYS A 220 -3.29 -20.70 16.94
CA LYS A 220 -2.37 -21.80 17.14
C LYS A 220 -1.12 -21.20 17.78
N ASN A 221 -0.91 -21.49 19.06
CA ASN A 221 0.37 -21.27 19.73
C ASN A 221 1.41 -22.12 19.00
N THR A 222 2.06 -21.57 17.98
CA THR A 222 3.36 -22.06 17.54
C THR A 222 4.35 -21.62 18.60
N SER A 223 4.72 -22.56 19.47
CA SER A 223 5.86 -22.46 20.39
C SER A 223 7.16 -22.46 19.62
#